data_AF-A0A1K2AFG7-F1
#
_entry.id   AF-A0A1K2AFG7-F1
#
_cell.length_a   1.000
_cell.length_b   1.000
_cell.length_c   1.000
_cell.angle_alpha   90.00
_cell.angle_beta   90.00
_cell.angle_gamma   90.00
#
_symmetry.space_group_name_H-M   'P 1'
#
loop_
_entity.id
_entity.type
_entity.pdbx_description
1 polymer ?
#
loop_
_entity_poly.entity_id
_entity_poly.type
_entity_poly.pdbx_seq_one_letter_code
_entity_poly.pdbx_strand_id
1 'polypeptide(L)'
;MTQCQAVPKHPDTVTIMRLLISLFTPRPHHRSFALLDRDGRCQAFKQCSLQPMGEGWVEIEEIRLSWLNQPLPASARVQPLRARARNRQLLAI
;
A
#
# COMPACT_ATOMS: atom_id res chain seq x y z
N MET A 1 -10.07 -5.60 -15.31
CA MET A 1 -9.74 -5.69 -16.74
C MET A 1 -8.24 -5.55 -16.87
N THR A 2 -7.58 -6.69 -17.08
CA THR A 2 -6.12 -6.86 -17.12
C THR A 2 -5.58 -6.28 -18.42
N GLN A 3 -4.67 -5.31 -18.34
CA GLN A 3 -4.01 -4.77 -19.53
C GLN A 3 -3.01 -5.80 -20.08
N CYS A 4 -3.30 -6.31 -21.28
CA CYS A 4 -2.34 -7.01 -22.11
C CYS A 4 -1.29 -6.01 -22.60
N GLN A 5 -0.05 -6.12 -22.12
CA GLN A 5 1.07 -5.35 -22.66
C GLN A 5 1.81 -6.22 -23.68
N ALA A 6 1.70 -5.85 -24.95
CA ALA A 6 2.47 -6.42 -26.04
C ALA A 6 3.97 -6.22 -25.76
N VAL A 7 4.73 -7.32 -25.74
CA VAL A 7 6.18 -7.33 -25.55
C VAL A 7 6.85 -7.09 -26.91
N PRO A 8 7.59 -5.98 -27.12
CA PRO A 8 8.38 -5.78 -28.33
C PRO A 8 9.62 -6.69 -28.35
N LYS A 9 9.98 -7.17 -29.55
CA LYS A 9 10.78 -8.37 -29.79
C LYS A 9 12.22 -8.06 -30.27
N HIS A 10 12.94 -7.16 -29.61
CA HIS A 10 14.37 -6.93 -29.86
C HIS A 10 15.09 -6.55 -28.55
N PRO A 11 16.21 -7.23 -28.19
CA PRO A 11 16.97 -6.93 -26.98
C PRO A 11 18.04 -5.88 -27.26
N ASP A 12 17.70 -4.60 -27.14
CA ASP A 12 18.71 -3.53 -27.12
C ASP A 12 19.31 -3.39 -25.71
N THR A 13 20.63 -3.20 -25.65
CA THR A 13 21.52 -3.02 -24.46
C THR A 13 20.99 -2.05 -23.40
N VAL A 14 20.04 -1.18 -23.76
CA VAL A 14 19.29 -0.27 -22.88
C VAL A 14 18.54 -1.00 -21.75
N THR A 15 18.26 -2.30 -21.91
CA THR A 15 17.55 -3.12 -20.92
C THR A 15 18.34 -3.33 -19.62
N ILE A 16 19.68 -3.43 -19.70
CA ILE A 16 20.54 -3.73 -18.52
C ILE A 16 20.59 -2.54 -17.55
N MET A 17 20.67 -1.30 -18.07
CA MET A 17 20.65 -0.10 -17.21
C MET A 17 19.28 0.15 -16.58
N ARG A 18 18.18 -0.23 -17.23
CA ARG A 18 16.83 -0.11 -16.66
C ARG A 18 16.57 -1.08 -15.51
N LEU A 19 17.16 -2.27 -15.54
CA LEU A 19 17.00 -3.25 -14.46
C LEU A 19 17.63 -2.74 -13.16
N LEU A 20 18.80 -2.11 -13.27
CA LEU A 20 19.51 -1.54 -12.12
C LEU A 20 18.75 -0.37 -11.50
N ILE A 21 18.16 0.52 -12.31
CA ILE A 21 17.35 1.66 -11.84
C ILE A 21 16.07 1.18 -11.13
N SER A 22 15.49 0.04 -11.55
CA SER A 22 14.33 -0.55 -10.88
C SER A 22 14.61 -1.05 -9.45
N LEU A 23 15.87 -1.30 -9.11
CA LEU A 23 16.27 -1.74 -7.76
C LEU A 23 16.39 -0.56 -6.78
N PHE A 24 16.64 0.65 -7.30
CA PHE A 24 16.75 1.89 -6.51
C PHE A 24 15.46 2.72 -6.52
N THR A 25 14.42 2.29 -7.25
CA THR A 25 13.13 2.99 -7.19
C THR A 25 12.48 2.69 -5.84
N PRO A 26 12.05 3.71 -5.08
CA PRO A 26 11.39 3.51 -3.81
C PRO A 26 10.18 2.61 -4.04
N ARG A 27 10.23 1.40 -3.46
CA ARG A 27 9.14 0.43 -3.55
C ARG A 27 7.85 1.16 -3.15
N PRO A 28 6.80 1.14 -3.98
CA PRO A 28 5.55 1.77 -3.60
C PRO A 28 5.11 1.15 -2.28
N HIS A 29 5.14 1.94 -1.22
CA HIS A 29 4.79 1.48 0.12
C HIS A 29 3.29 1.22 0.07
N HIS A 30 2.93 -0.02 -0.21
CA HIS A 30 1.53 -0.42 -0.28
C HIS A 30 0.96 -0.33 1.13
N ARG A 31 -0.06 0.51 1.28
CA ARG A 31 -0.81 0.64 2.54
C ARG A 31 -1.98 -0.32 2.49
N SER A 32 -2.31 -0.85 3.65
CA SER A 32 -3.46 -1.73 3.82
C SER A 32 -4.64 -0.90 4.32
N PHE A 33 -5.82 -1.15 3.77
CA PHE A 33 -7.04 -0.49 4.17
C PHE A 33 -8.12 -1.54 4.45
N ALA A 34 -8.89 -1.32 5.51
CA ALA A 34 -10.11 -2.06 5.80
C ALA A 34 -11.32 -1.16 5.53
N LEU A 35 -12.37 -1.72 4.93
CA LEU A 35 -13.66 -1.07 4.83
C LEU A 35 -14.48 -1.47 6.06
N LEU A 36 -14.90 -0.47 6.84
CA LEU A 36 -15.77 -0.67 7.98
C LEU A 36 -17.22 -0.36 7.61
N ASP A 37 -18.15 -1.17 8.13
CA ASP A 37 -19.58 -0.84 8.15
C ASP A 37 -19.90 0.20 9.24
N ARG A 38 -21.13 0.68 9.28
CA ARG A 38 -21.66 1.62 10.28
C ARG A 38 -21.50 1.10 11.72
N ASP A 39 -21.56 -0.22 11.90
CA ASP A 39 -21.34 -0.89 13.19
C ASP A 39 -19.84 -1.09 13.53
N GLY A 40 -18.92 -0.62 12.69
CA GLY A 40 -17.47 -0.74 12.89
C GLY A 40 -16.89 -2.13 12.58
N ARG A 41 -17.67 -3.01 11.92
CA ARG A 41 -17.25 -4.33 11.47
C ARG A 41 -16.49 -4.25 10.16
N CYS A 42 -15.44 -5.05 10.00
CA CYS A 42 -14.66 -5.07 8.77
C CYS A 42 -15.35 -5.90 7.68
N GLN A 43 -15.69 -5.26 6.57
CA GLN A 43 -16.39 -5.86 5.44
C GLN A 43 -15.44 -6.30 4.33
N ALA A 44 -14.40 -5.52 4.08
CA ALA A 44 -13.47 -5.77 2.98
C ALA A 44 -12.06 -5.25 3.28
N PHE A 45 -11.08 -5.80 2.58
CA PHE A 45 -9.70 -5.35 2.64
C PHE A 45 -9.22 -4.90 1.26
N LYS A 46 -8.36 -3.89 1.23
CA LYS A 46 -7.73 -3.40 0.01
C LYS A 46 -6.32 -2.94 0.31
N GLN A 47 -5.37 -3.40 -0.50
CA GLN A 47 -4.00 -2.95 -0.45
C GLN A 47 -3.75 -1.99 -1.62
N CYS A 48 -3.44 -0.73 -1.32
CA CYS A 48 -3.16 0.27 -2.34
C CYS A 48 -2.22 1.36 -1.79
N SER A 49 -1.50 2.04 -2.68
CA SER A 49 -0.58 3.12 -2.27
C SER A 49 -1.30 4.47 -2.12
N LEU A 50 -2.48 4.59 -2.71
CA LEU A 50 -3.34 5.78 -2.67
C LEU A 50 -4.53 5.52 -1.76
N GLN A 51 -5.05 6.59 -1.14
CA GLN A 51 -6.29 6.50 -0.36
C GLN A 51 -7.42 6.00 -1.27
N PRO A 52 -8.11 4.89 -0.92
CA PRO A 52 -9.26 4.44 -1.69
C PRO A 52 -10.39 5.47 -1.62
N MET A 53 -11.04 5.71 -2.76
CA MET A 53 -12.24 6.54 -2.82
C MET A 53 -13.42 5.82 -2.16
N GLY A 54 -14.12 6.52 -1.28
CA GLY A 54 -15.28 6.01 -0.55
C GLY A 54 -15.18 6.27 0.95
N GLU A 55 -16.34 6.31 1.61
CA GLU A 55 -16.42 6.44 3.07
C GLU A 55 -16.22 5.07 3.76
N GLY A 56 -15.78 5.10 5.02
CA GLY A 56 -15.59 3.88 5.82
C GLY A 56 -14.26 3.15 5.62
N TRP A 57 -13.41 3.60 4.69
CA TRP A 57 -12.05 3.08 4.55
C TRP A 57 -11.14 3.60 5.66
N VAL A 58 -10.55 2.69 6.43
CA VAL A 58 -9.56 2.99 7.47
C VAL A 58 -8.24 2.34 7.13
N GLU A 59 -7.15 3.07 7.32
CA GLU A 59 -5.79 2.53 7.15
C GLU A 59 -5.48 1.57 8.31
N ILE A 60 -4.95 0.39 7.98
CA ILE A 60 -4.57 -0.66 8.92
C ILE A 60 -3.11 -1.05 8.69
N GLU A 61 -2.44 -1.53 9.75
CA GLU A 61 -1.03 -1.91 9.65
C GLU A 61 -0.83 -3.17 8.78
N GLU A 62 -1.78 -4.10 8.85
CA GLU A 62 -1.73 -5.39 8.16
C GLU A 62 -3.14 -5.90 7.84
N ILE A 63 -3.27 -6.78 6.83
CA ILE A 63 -4.53 -7.43 6.49
C ILE A 63 -4.62 -8.75 7.26
N ARG A 64 -5.59 -8.88 8.15
CA ARG A 64 -5.92 -10.13 8.84
C ARG A 64 -7.35 -10.56 8.52
N LEU A 65 -7.49 -11.72 7.89
CA LEU A 65 -8.79 -12.32 7.57
C LEU A 65 -9.64 -12.59 8.82
N SER A 66 -9.00 -12.78 9.99
CA SER A 66 -9.67 -12.94 11.28
C SER A 66 -10.53 -11.74 11.68
N TRP A 67 -10.29 -10.56 11.11
CA TRP A 67 -11.11 -9.37 11.36
C TRP A 67 -12.34 -9.29 10.45
N LEU A 68 -12.45 -10.13 9.43
CA LEU A 68 -13.60 -10.13 8.52
C LEU A 68 -14.89 -10.40 9.30
N ASN A 69 -15.89 -9.55 9.12
CA ASN A 69 -17.17 -9.54 9.83
C ASN A 69 -17.07 -9.32 11.36
N GLN A 70 -15.87 -9.00 11.86
CA GLN A 70 -15.58 -8.71 13.27
C GLN A 70 -15.32 -7.21 13.46
N PRO A 71 -15.53 -6.66 14.67
CA PRO A 71 -15.18 -5.28 14.98
C PRO A 71 -13.68 -5.07 14.84
N LEU A 72 -13.27 -4.05 14.09
CA LEU A 72 -11.84 -3.77 13.91
C LEU A 72 -11.26 -3.17 15.20
N PRO A 73 -10.30 -3.85 15.86
CA PRO A 73 -9.72 -3.36 17.10
C PRO A 73 -8.97 -2.04 16.86
N ALA A 74 -9.02 -1.13 17.84
CA ALA A 74 -8.38 0.19 17.73
C ALA A 74 -6.87 0.09 17.49
N SER A 75 -6.22 -0.95 18.03
CA SER A 75 -4.79 -1.22 17.85
C SER A 75 -4.41 -1.61 16.43
N ALA A 76 -5.35 -2.12 15.63
CA ALA A 76 -5.10 -2.46 14.22
C ALA A 76 -5.19 -1.24 13.29
N ARG A 77 -5.87 -0.18 13.74
CA ARG A 77 -5.99 1.06 12.99
C ARG A 77 -4.68 1.81 13.07
N VAL A 78 -4.13 2.20 11.92
CA VAL A 78 -2.98 3.10 11.89
C VAL A 78 -3.45 4.44 12.45
N GLN A 79 -3.13 4.72 13.72
CA GLN A 79 -3.31 6.06 14.26
C GLN A 79 -2.45 7.02 13.43
N PRO A 80 -3.00 8.15 12.95
CA PRO A 80 -2.26 9.11 12.12
C PRO A 80 -1.10 9.80 12.85
N LEU A 81 -0.72 9.36 14.05
CA LEU A 81 0.31 9.99 14.90
C LEU A 81 1.70 10.01 14.24
N ARG A 82 1.98 9.25 13.16
CA ARG A 82 3.35 9.09 12.63
C ARG A 82 3.50 8.98 11.10
N ALA A 83 2.76 9.77 10.31
CA ALA A 83 3.36 10.27 9.06
C ALA A 83 4.56 11.22 9.36
N ARG A 84 4.72 11.67 10.61
CA ARG A 84 5.70 12.64 11.07
C ARG A 84 7.08 12.09 11.49
N ALA A 85 7.30 10.77 11.52
CA ALA A 85 8.52 10.17 12.09
C ALA A 85 9.33 9.27 11.14
N ARG A 86 9.02 9.25 9.83
CA ARG A 86 9.88 8.57 8.83
C ARG A 86 10.60 9.52 7.87
N ASN A 87 10.45 10.83 8.06
CA ASN A 87 11.19 11.85 7.32
C ASN A 87 11.81 12.88 8.26
N ARG A 88 12.58 12.41 9.25
CA ARG A 88 13.60 13.24 9.90
C ARG A 88 14.95 12.56 9.70
N GLN A 89 15.47 12.82 8.49
CA GLN A 89 16.88 13.10 8.21
C GLN A 89 17.87 11.99 8.59
N LEU A 90 18.09 11.10 7.63
CA LEU A 90 19.38 10.44 7.46
C LEU A 90 20.47 11.50 7.20
N LEU A 91 21.51 11.46 8.05
CA LEU A 91 22.88 11.96 7.88
C LEU A 91 23.07 13.31 7.16
N ALA A 92 23.27 14.36 7.95
CA ALA A 92 24.18 15.44 7.55
C ALA A 92 25.62 14.97 7.81
N ILE A 93 26.48 15.23 6.82
CA ILE A 93 27.88 14.83 6.67
C ILE A 93 28.78 15.54 7.69
#